data_AF-A0A365T7H3-F1
#
_entry.id   AF-A0A365T7H3-F1
#
_cell.length_a   1.000
_cell.length_b   1.000
_cell.length_c   1.000
_cell.angle_alpha   90.00
_cell.angle_beta   90.00
_cell.angle_gamma   90.00
#
_symmetry.space_group_name_H-M   'P 1'
#
loop_
_entity.id
_entity.type
_entity.pdbx_description
1 polymer ?
#
loop_
_entity_poly.entity_id
_entity_poly.type
_entity_poly.pdbx_seq_one_letter_code
_entity_poly.pdbx_strand_id
1 'polypeptide(L)'
;MTHGTPRSPITGYLHEDDVTQDFLDFSFETSPDQYAAVRDGVVLVGDEATVDAYREHITDEYEATADDRQREREEFIDRLASGDV
;
A
#
# COMPACT_ATOMS: atom_id res chain seq x y z
N MET A 1 -44.98 -2.29 7.78
CA MET A 1 -44.03 -1.65 6.85
C MET A 1 -42.69 -1.53 7.57
N THR A 2 -41.70 -2.31 7.17
CA THR A 2 -40.31 -2.19 7.62
C THR A 2 -39.45 -2.35 6.36
N HIS A 3 -38.67 -1.33 6.05
CA HIS A 3 -37.78 -1.29 4.90
C HIS A 3 -36.54 -2.13 5.21
N GLY A 4 -36.43 -3.29 4.57
CA GLY A 4 -35.18 -4.05 4.53
C GLY A 4 -34.21 -3.38 3.57
N THR A 5 -33.13 -2.83 4.10
CA THR A 5 -32.01 -2.28 3.31
C THR A 5 -31.46 -3.35 2.35
N PRO A 6 -31.22 -3.05 1.07
CA PRO A 6 -30.61 -4.02 0.16
C PRO A 6 -29.17 -4.30 0.62
N ARG A 7 -28.88 -5.58 0.91
CA ARG A 7 -27.52 -6.07 1.13
C ARG A 7 -26.70 -5.86 -0.15
N SER A 8 -25.54 -5.23 -0.01
CA SER A 8 -24.58 -5.08 -1.10
C SER A 8 -24.18 -6.47 -1.66
N PRO A 9 -24.11 -6.67 -2.99
CA PRO A 9 -23.95 -7.99 -3.61
C PRO A 9 -22.56 -8.62 -3.47
N ILE A 10 -21.59 -7.95 -2.84
CA ILE A 10 -20.20 -8.41 -2.80
C ILE A 10 -19.96 -9.43 -1.66
N THR A 11 -20.85 -9.55 -0.67
CA THR A 11 -20.69 -10.43 0.50
C THR A 11 -20.90 -11.93 0.20
N GLY A 12 -21.08 -12.33 -1.06
CA GLY A 12 -21.38 -13.72 -1.43
C GLY A 12 -20.17 -14.62 -1.74
N TYR A 13 -18.96 -14.07 -1.86
CA TYR A 13 -17.79 -14.79 -2.38
C TYR A 13 -16.63 -14.93 -1.38
N LEU A 14 -16.83 -14.55 -0.11
CA LEU A 14 -15.79 -14.71 0.91
C LEU A 14 -16.03 -16.04 1.63
N HIS A 15 -15.25 -17.06 1.25
CA HIS A 15 -15.11 -18.26 2.06
C HIS A 15 -14.24 -17.87 3.26
N GLU A 16 -14.76 -18.05 4.47
CA GLU A 16 -14.18 -17.54 5.73
C GLU A 16 -12.81 -18.17 6.07
N ASP A 17 -12.36 -19.16 5.30
CA ASP A 17 -11.12 -19.91 5.52
C ASP A 17 -9.95 -19.51 4.59
N ASP A 18 -10.13 -18.60 3.62
CA ASP A 18 -9.09 -18.24 2.61
C ASP A 18 -8.54 -16.80 2.72
N VAL A 19 -9.02 -15.98 3.66
CA VAL A 19 -8.65 -14.56 3.73
C VAL A 19 -7.49 -14.33 4.70
N THR A 20 -6.29 -14.83 4.35
CA THR A 20 -5.04 -14.30 4.95
C THR A 20 -4.49 -13.10 4.17
N GLN A 21 -5.21 -12.62 3.15
CA GLN A 21 -4.82 -11.42 2.41
C GLN A 21 -5.19 -10.17 3.22
N ASP A 22 -4.16 -9.49 3.70
CA ASP A 22 -4.28 -8.15 4.26
C ASP A 22 -4.66 -7.16 3.16
N PHE A 23 -5.66 -6.31 3.42
CA PHE A 23 -6.10 -5.29 2.48
C PHE A 23 -5.62 -3.93 3.00
N LEU A 24 -4.63 -3.37 2.32
CA LEU A 24 -4.06 -2.06 2.66
C LEU A 24 -4.83 -0.95 1.94
N ASP A 25 -5.32 0.01 2.71
CA ASP A 25 -5.88 1.27 2.18
C ASP A 25 -4.77 2.29 2.02
N PHE A 26 -4.59 2.81 0.80
CA PHE A 26 -3.51 3.71 0.43
C PHE A 26 -3.96 5.17 0.32
N SER A 27 -4.88 5.57 1.18
CA SER A 27 -5.36 6.93 1.25
C SER A 27 -4.31 7.83 1.93
N PHE A 28 -3.60 8.64 1.13
CA PHE A 28 -2.95 9.92 1.48
C PHE A 28 -1.45 9.98 1.79
N GLU A 29 -0.71 8.88 2.01
CA GLU A 29 0.77 8.96 2.17
C GLU A 29 1.49 7.83 1.45
N THR A 30 2.46 8.19 0.60
CA THR A 30 3.33 7.22 -0.10
C THR A 30 4.15 6.42 0.91
N SER A 31 3.76 5.16 1.10
CA SER A 31 4.46 4.21 1.98
C SER A 31 5.33 3.21 1.19
N PRO A 32 6.30 2.55 1.84
CA PRO A 32 7.06 1.47 1.21
C PRO A 32 6.17 0.35 0.67
N ASP A 33 5.08 0.04 1.37
CA ASP A 33 4.13 -1.00 0.97
C ASP A 33 3.31 -0.59 -0.26
N GLN A 34 2.98 0.70 -0.37
CA GLN A 34 2.30 1.26 -1.55
C GLN A 34 3.20 1.24 -2.78
N TYR A 35 4.47 1.62 -2.62
CA TYR A 35 5.46 1.50 -3.69
C TYR A 35 5.65 0.05 -4.13
N ALA A 36 5.73 -0.89 -3.18
CA ALA A 36 5.81 -2.32 -3.48
C ALA A 36 4.56 -2.84 -4.22
N ALA A 37 3.36 -2.42 -3.80
CA ALA A 37 2.11 -2.77 -4.47
C ALA A 37 2.04 -2.22 -5.90
N VAL A 38 2.51 -1.01 -6.15
CA VAL A 38 2.59 -0.42 -7.49
C VAL A 38 3.60 -1.16 -8.38
N ARG A 39 4.76 -1.54 -7.82
CA ARG A 39 5.86 -2.19 -8.53
C ARG A 39 5.59 -3.66 -8.87
N ASP A 40 5.14 -4.43 -7.88
CA ASP A 40 5.03 -5.89 -7.98
C ASP A 40 3.57 -6.38 -8.05
N GLY A 41 2.61 -5.51 -7.74
CA GLY A 41 1.20 -5.86 -7.67
C GLY A 41 0.53 -5.99 -9.03
N VAL A 42 -0.66 -6.60 -9.00
CA VAL A 42 -1.53 -6.80 -10.17
C VAL A 42 -2.74 -5.89 -10.05
N VAL A 43 -3.07 -5.19 -11.13
CA VAL A 43 -4.26 -4.33 -11.21
C VAL A 43 -5.49 -5.21 -11.31
N LEU A 44 -6.37 -5.12 -10.31
CA LEU A 44 -7.65 -5.85 -10.30
C LEU A 44 -8.77 -5.05 -10.98
N VAL A 45 -8.79 -3.73 -10.78
CA VAL A 45 -9.80 -2.80 -11.30
C VAL A 45 -9.15 -1.44 -11.54
N GLY A 46 -9.54 -0.76 -12.62
CA GLY A 46 -9.08 0.59 -12.97
C GLY A 46 -8.87 0.74 -14.46
N ASP A 47 -8.91 1.97 -14.97
CA ASP A 47 -8.44 2.25 -16.32
C ASP A 47 -6.91 2.37 -16.34
N GLU A 48 -6.31 1.96 -17.45
CA GLU A 48 -4.86 1.92 -17.63
C GLU A 48 -4.22 3.30 -17.43
N ALA A 49 -4.84 4.38 -17.93
CA ALA A 49 -4.28 5.72 -17.82
C ALA A 49 -4.26 6.23 -16.37
N THR A 50 -5.33 6.01 -15.60
CA THR A 50 -5.35 6.37 -14.18
C THR A 50 -4.37 5.53 -13.38
N VAL A 51 -4.26 4.23 -13.67
CA VAL A 51 -3.29 3.35 -13.02
C VAL A 51 -1.88 3.85 -13.29
N ASP A 52 -1.52 4.11 -14.54
CA ASP A 52 -0.16 4.51 -14.88
C ASP A 52 0.20 5.88 -14.29
N ALA A 53 -0.73 6.84 -14.30
CA ALA A 53 -0.53 8.12 -13.63
C ALA A 53 -0.31 7.96 -12.11
N TYR A 54 -1.05 7.04 -11.48
CA TYR A 54 -0.84 6.72 -10.07
C TYR A 54 0.51 6.03 -9.83
N ARG A 55 0.92 5.11 -10.70
CA ARG A 55 2.23 4.45 -10.59
C ARG A 55 3.38 5.46 -10.68
N GLU A 56 3.30 6.39 -11.63
CA GLU A 56 4.27 7.47 -11.80
C GLU A 56 4.35 8.33 -10.54
N HIS A 57 3.20 8.80 -10.05
CA HIS A 57 3.12 9.61 -8.84
C HIS A 57 3.76 8.93 -7.61
N ILE A 58 3.42 7.66 -7.35
CA ILE A 58 3.97 6.90 -6.21
C ILE A 58 5.47 6.64 -6.39
N THR A 59 5.91 6.39 -7.62
CA THR A 59 7.33 6.19 -7.90
C THR A 59 8.12 7.47 -7.63
N ASP A 60 7.65 8.59 -8.16
CA ASP A 60 8.29 9.89 -7.98
C ASP A 60 8.36 10.31 -6.51
N GLU A 61 7.25 10.18 -5.76
CA GLU A 61 7.25 10.51 -4.33
C GLU A 61 8.16 9.58 -3.51
N TYR A 62 8.16 8.29 -3.80
CA TYR A 62 9.01 7.35 -3.10
C TYR A 62 10.49 7.61 -3.40
N GLU A 63 10.85 7.88 -4.65
CA GLU A 63 12.22 8.16 -5.06
C GLU A 63 12.72 9.52 -4.55
N ALA A 64 11.85 10.53 -4.46
CA ALA A 64 12.19 11.84 -3.90
C ALA A 64 12.70 11.78 -2.46
N THR A 65 12.30 10.75 -1.69
CA THR A 65 12.73 10.54 -0.29
C THR A 65 13.89 9.55 -0.16
N ALA A 66 14.49 9.09 -1.26
CA ALA A 66 15.50 8.03 -1.23
C ALA A 66 16.73 8.41 -0.39
N ASP A 67 17.23 9.65 -0.54
CA ASP A 67 18.40 10.13 0.19
C ASP A 67 18.12 10.26 1.69
N ASP A 68 16.93 10.73 2.07
CA ASP A 68 16.53 10.83 3.49
C ASP A 68 16.41 9.44 4.11
N ARG A 69 15.76 8.49 3.43
CA ARG A 69 15.65 7.10 3.88
C ARG A 69 17.02 6.41 3.98
N GLN A 70 17.93 6.70 3.06
CA GLN A 70 19.31 6.18 3.10
C GLN A 70 20.04 6.71 4.34
N ARG A 71 19.96 8.02 4.60
CA ARG A 71 20.57 8.65 5.79
C ARG A 71 19.99 8.07 7.08
N GLU A 72 18.67 8.02 7.21
CA GLU A 72 18.00 7.45 8.38
C GLU A 72 18.39 5.99 8.62
N ARG A 73 18.54 5.21 7.55
CA ARG A 73 18.99 3.82 7.64
C ARG A 73 20.42 3.72 8.17
N GLU A 74 21.33 4.55 7.67
CA GLU A 74 22.73 4.59 8.13
C GLU A 74 22.80 4.99 9.62
N GLU A 75 22.11 6.06 10.00
CA GLU A 75 22.04 6.51 11.39
C GLU A 75 21.47 5.43 12.33
N PHE A 76 20.44 4.70 11.87
CA PHE A 76 19.87 3.60 12.63
C PHE A 76 20.86 2.43 12.79
N ILE A 77 21.57 2.05 11.72
CA ILE A 77 22.61 1.01 11.76
C ILE A 77 23.74 1.40 12.71
N ASP A 78 24.21 2.65 12.65
CA ASP A 78 25.25 3.15 13.52
C ASP A 78 24.83 3.10 14.99
N ARG A 79 23.57 3.43 15.26
CA ARG A 79 22.97 3.37 16.59
C ARG A 79 22.85 1.92 17.12
N LEU A 80 22.49 0.98 16.25
CA LEU A 80 22.51 -0.45 16.58
C LEU A 80 23.93 -0.93 16.90
N ALA A 81 24.92 -0.49 16.13
CA ALA A 81 26.31 -0.89 16.31
C ALA A 81 26.93 -0.32 17.59
N SER A 82 26.51 0.88 18.01
CA SER A 82 26.95 1.50 19.26
C SER A 82 26.24 0.94 20.50
N GLY A 83 25.17 0.16 20.32
CA GLY A 83 24.36 -0.41 21.40
C GLY A 83 23.37 0.59 22.02
N ASP A 84 23.01 1.63 21.28
CA ASP A 84 22.07 2.68 21.69
C ASP A 84 20.65 2.37 21.15
N VAL A 85 20.04 1.29 21.64
CA VAL A 85 18.66 0.88 21.29
C VAL A 85 17.88 0.35 22.48
#